data_AF-A0A2E5DX91-F1
#
_entry.id   AF-A0A2E5DX91-F1
#
_cell.length_a   1.000
_cell.length_b   1.000
_cell.length_c   1.000
_cell.angle_alpha   90.00
_cell.angle_beta   90.00
_cell.angle_gamma   90.00
#
_symmetry.space_group_name_H-M   'P 1'
#
loop_
_entity.id
_entity.type
_entity.pdbx_description
1 polymer ?
#
loop_
_entity_poly.entity_id
_entity_poly.type
_entity_poly.pdbx_seq_one_letter_code
_entity_poly.pdbx_strand_id
1 'polypeptide(L)' 'MKKKSDLPTKTCLVCGLSFTWRKKWRKDWDAVKYCSERCKRNRHLKTR' A
#
# COMPACT_ATOMS: atom_id res chain seq x y z
N MET A 1 22.14 11.41 12.00
CA MET A 1 21.38 10.28 12.58
C MET A 1 20.07 10.10 11.82
N LYS A 2 20.00 9.20 10.82
CA LYS A 2 18.75 8.89 10.10
C LYS A 2 18.03 7.74 10.82
N LYS A 3 16.92 8.05 11.48
CA LYS A 3 16.12 7.12 12.28
C LYS A 3 15.50 6.08 11.34
N LYS A 4 15.53 4.80 11.73
CA LYS A 4 14.96 3.65 10.98
C LYS A 4 13.43 3.67 10.84
N SER A 5 12.77 4.80 11.11
CA SER A 5 11.31 4.96 11.13
C SER A 5 10.73 5.58 9.85
N ASP A 6 11.54 5.97 8.87
CA ASP A 6 11.11 6.59 7.60
C ASP A 6 10.70 5.58 6.52
N LEU A 7 10.09 4.46 6.89
CA LEU A 7 9.47 3.62 5.85
C LEU A 7 8.21 4.33 5.36
N PRO A 8 8.10 4.65 4.07
CA PRO A 8 6.96 5.38 3.56
C PRO A 8 5.69 4.57 3.82
N THR A 9 4.69 5.22 4.39
CA THR A 9 3.34 4.69 4.52
C THR A 9 2.48 5.23 3.38
N LYS A 10 1.62 4.37 2.83
CA LYS A 10 0.64 4.74 1.79
C LYS A 10 -0.75 4.35 2.25
N THR A 11 -1.77 5.06 1.77
CA THR A 11 -3.17 4.74 2.06
C THR A 11 -3.72 3.83 0.97
N CYS A 12 -4.35 2.73 1.36
CA CYS A 12 -4.98 1.82 0.41
C CYS A 12 -6.26 2.44 -0.16
N LEU A 13 -6.34 2.57 -1.49
CA LEU A 13 -7.53 3.14 -2.15
C LEU A 13 -8.80 2.28 -1.98
N VAL A 14 -8.66 1.00 -1.62
CA VAL A 14 -9.80 0.07 -1.48
C VAL A 14 -10.28 -0.03 -0.05
N CYS A 15 -9.42 -0.24 0.94
CA CYS A 15 -9.86 -0.32 2.34
C CYS A 15 -9.68 0.97 3.15
N GLY A 16 -9.00 1.98 2.60
CA GLY A 16 -8.68 3.22 3.34
C GLY A 16 -7.60 3.05 4.41
N LEU A 17 -7.09 1.84 4.62
CA LEU A 17 -6.07 1.57 5.63
C LEU A 17 -4.69 2.04 5.17
N SER A 18 -3.99 2.75 6.06
CA SER A 18 -2.58 3.06 5.94
C SER A 18 -1.73 1.79 6.07
N PHE A 19 -0.84 1.56 5.13
CA PHE A 19 0.06 0.42 5.11
C PHE A 19 1.50 0.86 4.86
N THR A 20 2.44 0.22 5.55
CA THR A 20 3.87 0.57 5.50
C THR A 20 4.58 -0.18 4.39
N TRP A 21 5.61 0.45 3.82
CA TRP A 21 6.54 -0.16 2.86
C TRP A 21 7.00 -1.55 3.32
N ARG A 22 7.03 -2.50 2.37
CA ARG A 22 7.52 -3.86 2.56
C ARG A 22 8.65 -4.14 1.57
N LYS A 23 9.63 -4.96 1.96
CA LYS A 23 10.75 -5.37 1.10
C LYS A 23 10.31 -5.89 -0.27
N LYS A 24 9.16 -6.59 -0.35
CA LYS A 24 8.60 -7.11 -1.60
C LYS A 24 8.22 -6.03 -2.62
N TRP A 25 8.07 -4.79 -2.17
CA TRP A 25 7.70 -3.65 -3.00
C TRP A 25 8.91 -2.76 -3.35
N ARG A 26 10.13 -3.19 -3.09
CA ARG A 26 11.32 -2.39 -3.38
C ARG A 26 11.39 -1.88 -4.83
N LYS A 27 10.92 -2.68 -5.79
CA LYS A 27 10.93 -2.31 -7.22
C LYS A 27 9.69 -1.51 -7.65
N ASP A 28 8.52 -1.87 -7.13
CA ASP A 28 7.23 -1.35 -7.62
C ASP A 28 6.52 -0.42 -6.63
N TRP A 29 7.17 0.02 -5.55
CA TRP A 29 6.54 0.80 -4.48
C TRP A 29 5.80 2.04 -4.98
N ASP A 30 6.30 2.69 -6.04
CA ASP A 30 5.65 3.83 -6.65
C ASP A 30 4.25 3.46 -7.20
N ALA A 31 4.15 2.32 -7.89
CA ALA A 31 2.91 1.77 -8.44
C ALA A 31 2.00 1.09 -7.41
N VAL A 32 2.48 0.79 -6.20
CA VAL A 32 1.70 0.16 -5.14
C VAL A 32 0.73 1.16 -4.50
N LYS A 33 -0.56 1.00 -4.82
CA LYS A 33 -1.68 1.81 -4.28
C LYS A 33 -2.59 1.05 -3.30
N TYR A 34 -2.27 -0.23 -3.05
CA TYR A 34 -3.13 -1.15 -2.31
C TYR A 34 -2.32 -1.93 -1.27
N CYS A 35 -2.89 -2.13 -0.07
CA CYS A 35 -2.23 -2.84 1.02
C CYS A 35 -2.00 -4.34 0.73
N SER A 36 -2.77 -4.91 -0.20
CA SER A 36 -2.78 -6.33 -0.52
C SER A 36 -3.23 -6.56 -1.97
N GLU A 37 -2.87 -7.73 -2.51
CA GLU A 37 -3.36 -8.15 -3.83
C GLU A 37 -4.88 -8.35 -3.85
N ARG A 38 -5.46 -8.77 -2.71
CA ARG A 38 -6.91 -8.83 -2.54
C ARG A 38 -7.54 -7.46 -2.79
N CYS A 39 -7.02 -6.39 -2.17
CA CYS A 39 -7.48 -5.03 -2.44
C CYS A 39 -7.27 -4.62 -3.90
N LYS A 40 -6.12 -4.96 -4.51
CA LYS A 40 -5.87 -4.67 -5.94
C LYS A 40 -6.92 -5.32 -6.85
N ARG A 41 -7.29 -6.59 -6.60
CA ARG A 41 -8.33 -7.31 -7.35
C ARG A 41 -9.74 -6.79 -7.04
N ASN A 42 -9.99 -6.41 -5.79
CA ASN A 42 -11.28 -5.92 -5.29
C ASN A 42 -11.55 -4.45 -5.62
N ARG A 43 -10.70 -3.77 -6.41
CA ARG A 43 -10.87 -2.34 -6.76
C ARG A 43 -12.20 -2.03 -7.44
N HIS A 44 -12.80 -3.02 -8.10
CA HIS A 44 -14.07 -2.90 -8.82
C HIS A 44 -15.30 -3.23 -7.97
N LEU A 45 -15.12 -3.72 -6.74
CA LEU A 45 -16.22 -4.16 -5.87
C LEU A 45 -16.63 -3.10 -4.85
N LYS A 46 -16.05 -1.90 -4.90
CA LYS A 46 -16.46 -0.76 -4.07
C LYS A 46 -17.65 -0.01 -4.69
N THR A 47 -18.71 -0.75 -4.93
CA THR A 47 -20.06 -0.22 -5.13
C THR A 47 -20.93 -0.78 -4.02
N ARG A 48 -20.88 -0.11 -2.87
CA ARG A 48 -21.97 0.23 -1.96
C ARG A 48 -21.42 0.69 -0.62
#